data_AF-A0A9P6PXZ8-F1
#
_entry.id   AF-A0A9P6PXZ8-F1
#
_cell.length_a   1.000
_cell.length_b   1.000
_cell.length_c   1.000
_cell.angle_alpha   90.00
_cell.angle_beta   90.00
_cell.angle_gamma   90.00
#
_symmetry.space_group_name_H-M   'P 1'
#
loop_
_entity.id
_entity.type
_entity.pdbx_description
1 polymer ?
#
loop_
_entity_poly.entity_id
_entity_poly.type
_entity_poly.pdbx_seq_one_letter_code
_entity_poly.pdbx_strand_id
1 'polypeptide(L)'
;MRAYLYDNLDTDCREPHELSPSIPVSAEELAASGVLYWRLKDENFEEQIDRICEERNYKNRDQITVSKAGLGDLFDEKIKTFFA
;
A
#
# COMPACT_ATOMS: atom_id res chain seq x y z
N MET A 1 -4.04 10.27 -1.97
CA MET A 1 -4.15 8.88 -2.44
C MET A 1 -4.73 8.92 -3.85
N ARG A 2 -4.18 8.12 -4.76
CA ARG A 2 -4.64 7.96 -6.14
C ARG A 2 -4.80 6.46 -6.37
N ALA A 3 -5.93 6.04 -6.91
CA ALA A 3 -6.23 4.66 -7.26
C ALA A 3 -6.91 4.64 -8.65
N TYR A 4 -6.73 3.56 -9.40
CA TYR A 4 -7.24 3.38 -10.75
C TYR A 4 -7.30 1.89 -11.09
N LEU A 5 -8.04 1.54 -12.15
CA LEU A 5 -8.09 0.16 -12.64
C LEU A 5 -6.77 -0.23 -13.33
N TYR A 6 -6.30 -1.43 -12.98
CA TYR A 6 -5.08 -2.06 -13.46
C TYR A 6 -5.26 -2.67 -14.87
N ASP A 7 -4.26 -2.57 -15.74
CA ASP A 7 -4.34 -2.99 -17.15
C ASP A 7 -4.18 -4.52 -17.39
N ASN A 8 -3.74 -5.27 -16.38
CA ASN A 8 -3.52 -6.72 -16.41
C ASN A 8 -2.52 -7.22 -17.48
N LEU A 9 -1.62 -6.36 -17.95
CA LEU A 9 -0.56 -6.78 -18.86
C LEU A 9 0.52 -7.58 -18.13
N ASP A 10 1.01 -8.66 -18.76
CA ASP A 10 2.10 -9.50 -18.25
C ASP A 10 3.46 -8.84 -18.55
N THR A 11 3.68 -7.65 -17.97
CA THR A 11 4.92 -6.87 -18.06
C THR A 11 5.52 -6.65 -16.67
N ASP A 12 6.54 -5.80 -16.55
CA ASP A 12 7.13 -5.49 -15.24
C ASP A 12 6.06 -4.91 -14.30
N CYS A 13 5.72 -5.68 -13.26
CA CYS A 13 4.68 -5.35 -12.28
C CYS A 13 4.92 -4.05 -11.48
N ARG A 14 6.11 -3.46 -11.60
CA ARG A 14 6.49 -2.19 -10.96
C ARG A 14 6.04 -0.97 -11.76
N GLU A 15 5.66 -1.16 -13.03
CA GLU A 15 5.14 -0.10 -13.87
C GLU A 15 3.77 0.40 -13.36
N PRO A 16 3.30 1.59 -13.76
CA PRO A 16 2.03 2.11 -13.28
C PRO A 16 0.82 1.24 -13.62
N HIS A 17 0.83 0.56 -14.77
CA HIS A 17 -0.26 -0.31 -15.22
C HIS A 17 -1.66 0.34 -15.20
N GLU A 18 -1.72 1.64 -15.47
CA GLU A 18 -2.97 2.37 -15.58
C GLU A 18 -3.56 2.17 -16.98
N LEU A 19 -4.85 1.81 -17.05
CA LEU A 19 -5.55 1.70 -18.32
C LEU A 19 -5.45 2.98 -19.15
N SER A 20 -5.45 2.82 -20.47
CA SER A 20 -5.57 3.93 -21.43
C SER A 20 -6.80 3.69 -22.32
N PRO A 21 -7.91 4.40 -22.11
CA PRO A 21 -8.10 5.55 -21.22
C PRO A 21 -8.14 5.20 -19.72
N SER A 22 -7.73 6.14 -18.86
CA SER A 22 -7.69 5.97 -17.40
C SER A 22 -9.09 5.84 -16.81
N ILE A 23 -9.22 4.93 -15.84
CA ILE A 23 -10.43 4.71 -15.04
C ILE A 23 -10.06 4.89 -13.56
N PRO A 24 -10.23 6.10 -12.99
CA PRO A 24 -9.88 6.38 -11.60
C PRO A 24 -10.86 5.70 -10.63
N VAL A 25 -10.36 5.35 -9.45
CA VAL A 25 -11.15 4.79 -8.34
C VAL A 25 -11.10 5.78 -7.17
N SER A 26 -12.28 6.14 -6.67
CA SER A 26 -12.46 7.06 -5.54
C SER A 26 -12.19 6.41 -4.19
N ALA A 27 -12.02 7.21 -3.14
CA ALA A 27 -11.86 6.71 -1.79
C ALA A 27 -13.15 6.04 -1.27
N GLU A 28 -14.31 6.51 -1.72
CA GLU A 28 -15.63 5.98 -1.40
C GLU A 28 -15.83 4.58 -1.99
N GLU A 29 -15.40 4.36 -3.24
CA GLU A 29 -15.43 3.04 -3.88
C GLU A 29 -14.52 2.05 -3.14
N LEU A 30 -13.33 2.49 -2.71
CA LEU A 30 -12.44 1.68 -1.87
C LEU A 30 -13.09 1.35 -0.53
N ALA A 31 -13.72 2.32 0.13
CA ALA A 31 -14.41 2.10 1.40
C ALA A 31 -15.57 1.10 1.27
N ALA A 32 -16.31 1.13 0.16
CA ALA A 32 -17.37 0.16 -0.13
C ALA A 32 -16.84 -1.28 -0.27
N SER A 33 -15.57 -1.45 -0.69
CA SER A 33 -14.89 -2.75 -0.74
C SER A 33 -14.27 -3.19 0.60
N GLY A 34 -14.39 -2.37 1.65
CA GLY A 34 -13.80 -2.62 2.97
C GLY A 34 -12.37 -2.11 3.14
N VAL A 35 -11.81 -1.42 2.14
CA VAL A 35 -10.50 -0.77 2.25
C VAL A 35 -10.64 0.54 3.01
N LEU A 36 -9.92 0.66 4.13
CA LEU A 36 -9.94 1.85 4.97
C LEU A 36 -8.66 2.67 4.77
N TYR A 37 -8.79 4.00 4.74
CA TYR A 37 -7.67 4.91 4.50
C TYR A 37 -7.66 6.06 5.51
N TRP A 38 -6.46 6.36 6.03
CA TRP A 38 -6.20 7.51 6.88
C TRP A 38 -5.02 8.30 6.32
N ARG A 39 -5.14 9.63 6.30
CA ARG A 39 -4.04 10.54 5.94
C ARG A 39 -3.39 11.07 7.21
N LEU A 40 -2.20 10.57 7.53
CA LEU A 40 -1.40 11.03 8.67
C LEU A 40 -0.53 12.23 8.25
N LYS A 41 -0.28 13.16 9.17
CA LYS A 41 0.58 14.35 8.95
C LYS A 41 1.81 14.31 9.87
N ASP A 42 2.91 14.89 9.38
CA ASP A 42 4.29 14.50 9.69
C ASP A 42 4.77 14.72 11.13
N GLU A 43 4.23 15.67 11.89
CA GLU A 43 4.81 15.98 13.20
C GLU A 43 4.39 14.99 14.30
N ASN A 44 3.15 14.47 14.25
CA ASN A 44 2.61 13.55 15.27
C ASN A 44 1.90 12.35 14.62
N PHE A 45 2.46 11.78 13.55
CA PHE A 45 1.83 10.65 12.86
C PHE A 45 1.75 9.40 13.75
N GLU A 46 2.69 9.22 14.68
CA GLU A 46 2.71 8.08 15.60
C GLU A 46 1.50 8.06 16.53
N GLU A 47 1.17 9.18 17.18
CA GLU A 47 -0.01 9.29 18.04
C GLU A 47 -1.31 9.01 17.27
N GLN A 48 -1.36 9.42 15.99
CA GLN A 48 -2.51 9.13 15.13
C GLN A 48 -2.61 7.63 14.80
N ILE A 49 -1.49 6.94 14.61
CA ILE A 49 -1.45 5.49 14.42
C ILE A 49 -1.94 4.79 15.69
N ASP A 50 -1.48 5.22 16.86
CA ASP A 50 -1.84 4.59 18.13
C ASP A 50 -3.36 4.62 18.36
N ARG A 51 -4.01 5.76 18.09
CA ARG A 51 -5.48 5.87 18.15
C ARG A 51 -6.18 4.91 17.18
N ILE A 52 -5.69 4.80 15.95
CA ILE A 52 -6.25 3.86 14.96
C ILE A 52 -6.08 2.42 15.44
N CYS A 53 -4.93 2.07 16.01
CA CYS A 53 -4.67 0.74 16.57
C CYS A 53 -5.59 0.42 17.74
N GLU A 54 -5.86 1.37 18.64
CA GLU A 54 -6.81 1.22 19.74
C GLU A 54 -8.24 1.00 19.22
N GLU A 55 -8.73 1.86 18.32
CA GLU A 55 -10.08 1.77 17.74
C GLU A 55 -10.30 0.45 16.98
N ARG A 56 -9.25 -0.05 16.33
CA ARG A 56 -9.31 -1.26 15.48
C ARG A 56 -8.80 -2.52 16.18
N ASN A 57 -8.34 -2.41 17.43
CA ASN A 57 -7.75 -3.50 18.19
C ASN A 57 -6.54 -4.17 17.48
N TYR A 58 -5.68 -3.36 16.85
CA TYR A 58 -4.41 -3.81 16.29
C TYR A 58 -3.35 -3.89 17.40
N LYS A 59 -3.08 -5.12 17.87
CA LYS A 59 -2.28 -5.36 19.09
C LYS A 59 -0.78 -5.44 18.87
N ASN A 60 -0.33 -5.66 17.64
CA ASN A 60 1.06 -5.89 17.30
C ASN A 60 1.50 -4.88 16.25
N ARG A 61 2.73 -4.37 16.37
CA ARG A 61 3.35 -3.45 15.42
C ARG A 61 4.83 -3.76 15.30
N ASP A 62 5.30 -3.84 14.07
CA ASP A 62 6.71 -3.87 13.71
C ASP A 62 7.02 -2.75 12.71
N GLN A 63 8.30 -2.54 12.43
CA GLN A 63 8.75 -1.62 11.40
C GLN A 63 9.72 -2.37 10.48
N ILE A 64 9.39 -2.37 9.19
CA ILE A 64 10.23 -2.94 8.15
C ILE A 64 10.69 -1.84 7.19
N THR A 65 11.92 -1.97 6.68
CA THR A 65 12.45 -1.10 5.62
C THR A 65 12.77 -1.94 4.41
N VAL A 66 11.94 -1.83 3.37
CA VAL A 66 12.11 -2.60 2.12
C VAL A 66 13.01 -1.81 1.17
N SER A 67 14.29 -2.17 1.12
CA SER A 67 15.27 -1.54 0.22
C SER A 67 16.26 -2.57 -0.32
N LYS A 68 16.81 -2.32 -1.52
CA LYS A 68 17.88 -3.16 -2.08
C LYS A 68 19.10 -3.23 -1.16
N ALA A 69 19.47 -2.11 -0.54
CA ALA A 69 20.61 -2.07 0.39
C ALA A 69 20.39 -2.92 1.65
N GLY A 70 19.16 -2.92 2.19
CA GLY A 70 18.83 -3.69 3.39
C GLY A 70 18.56 -5.18 3.13
N LEU A 71 18.00 -5.52 1.98
CA LEU A 71 17.59 -6.90 1.65
C LEU A 71 18.58 -7.65 0.75
N GLY A 72 19.52 -6.95 0.10
CA GLY A 72 20.50 -7.56 -0.79
C GLY A 72 19.85 -8.45 -1.86
N ASP A 73 20.40 -9.65 -2.05
CA ASP A 73 19.94 -10.63 -3.04
C ASP A 73 18.51 -11.14 -2.76
N LEU A 74 18.03 -11.04 -1.51
CA LEU A 74 16.66 -11.42 -1.14
C LEU A 74 15.60 -10.42 -1.60
N PHE A 75 16.00 -9.22 -2.05
CA PHE A 75 15.05 -8.16 -2.43
C PHE A 75 14.09 -8.65 -3.52
N ASP A 76 14.60 -9.17 -4.63
CA ASP A 76 13.76 -9.55 -5.78
C ASP A 76 12.89 -10.76 -5.48
N GLU A 77 13.36 -11.73 -4.68
CA GLU A 77 12.56 -12.88 -4.24
C GLU A 77 11.43 -12.46 -3.29
N LYS A 78 11.70 -11.53 -2.36
CA LYS A 78 10.70 -11.00 -1.42
C LYS A 78 9.62 -10.19 -2.14
N ILE A 79 10.00 -9.33 -3.08
CA ILE A 79 9.04 -8.56 -3.87
C ILE A 79 8.11 -9.48 -4.68
N LYS A 80 8.64 -10.54 -5.30
CA LYS A 80 7.81 -11.55 -5.97
C LYS A 80 6.82 -12.20 -5.02
N THR A 81 7.22 -12.52 -3.80
CA THR A 81 6.33 -13.11 -2.78
C THR A 81 5.20 -12.16 -2.38
N PHE A 82 5.43 -10.86 -2.36
CA PHE A 82 4.39 -9.87 -2.01
C PHE A 82 3.42 -9.58 -3.15
N PHE A 83 3.81 -9.82 -4.40
CA PHE A 83 3.01 -9.51 -5.58
C PHE A 83 2.29 -10.73 -6.19
N ALA A 84 2.88 -11.92 -6.10
CA ALA A 84 2.43 -13.14 -6.77
C ALA A 84 1.08 -13.69 -6.30
#